data_AF-F5HH42-F1
#
_entry.id   AF-F5HH42-F1
#
_cell.length_a   1.000
_cell.length_b   1.000
_cell.length_c   1.000
_cell.angle_alpha   90.00
_cell.angle_beta   90.00
_cell.angle_gamma   90.00
#
_symmetry.space_group_name_H-M   'P 1'
#
loop_
_entity.id
_entity.type
_entity.pdbx_description
1 polymer ?
#
loop_
_entity_poly.entity_id
_entity_poly.type
_entity_poly.pdbx_seq_one_letter_code
_entity_poly.pdbx_strand_id
1 'polypeptide(L)' 'MVMYKPGQTVRYKPVGGPDSHTSESVGKVKDVLTEPGHQAGRNVNASPENPRYEIQNLNTGKSTTIYEANILGPAQ' A
#
# COMPACT_ATOMS: atom_id res chain seq x y z
N MET A 1 -9.09 -11.30 5.16
CA MET A 1 -8.42 -11.85 3.96
C MET A 1 -7.92 -10.67 3.15
N VAL A 2 -6.66 -10.65 2.72
CA VAL A 2 -6.08 -9.49 2.03
C VAL A 2 -6.67 -9.32 0.62
N MET A 3 -7.01 -8.10 0.23
CA MET A 3 -7.64 -7.82 -1.07
C MET A 3 -6.65 -7.79 -2.24
N TYR A 4 -5.42 -7.35 -1.99
CA TYR A 4 -4.39 -7.19 -3.03
C TYR A 4 -3.20 -8.11 -2.75
N LYS A 5 -2.50 -8.53 -3.80
CA LYS A 5 -1.39 -9.49 -3.69
C LYS A 5 -0.08 -8.91 -4.20
N PRO A 6 1.08 -9.36 -3.67
CA PRO A 6 2.38 -9.04 -4.25
C PRO A 6 2.41 -9.30 -5.75
N GLY A 7 2.99 -8.36 -6.50
CA GLY A 7 3.04 -8.39 -7.96
C GLY A 7 1.92 -7.61 -8.65
N GLN A 8 0.81 -7.32 -7.96
CA GLN A 8 -0.32 -6.59 -8.54
C GLN A 8 0.00 -5.09 -8.67
N THR A 9 -0.38 -4.50 -9.79
CA THR A 9 -0.35 -3.05 -9.98
C THR A 9 -1.67 -2.44 -9.49
N VAL A 10 -1.58 -1.39 -8.68
CA VAL A 10 -2.73 -0.74 -8.04
C VAL A 10 -2.64 0.78 -8.13
N ARG A 11 -3.82 1.43 -8.10
CA ARG A 11 -3.97 2.87 -7.86
C ARG A 11 -4.15 3.12 -6.37
N TYR A 12 -3.46 4.11 -5.83
CA TYR A 12 -3.46 4.36 -4.39
C TYR A 12 -3.23 5.84 -4.04
N LYS A 13 -3.59 6.21 -2.81
CA LYS A 13 -3.28 7.51 -2.19
C LYS A 13 -2.05 7.37 -1.27
N PRO A 14 -0.88 7.95 -1.63
CA PRO A 14 0.35 7.82 -0.84
C PRO A 14 0.32 8.59 0.48
N VAL A 15 -0.49 9.65 0.56
CA VAL A 15 -0.57 10.57 1.70
C VAL A 15 -2.04 10.86 1.99
N GLY A 16 -2.42 10.91 3.28
CA GLY A 16 -3.81 11.05 3.70
C GLY A 16 -4.56 9.72 3.68
N GLY A 17 -5.82 9.72 4.15
CA GLY A 17 -6.70 8.55 4.06
C GLY A 17 -7.35 8.40 2.67
N PRO A 18 -8.22 7.38 2.47
CA PRO A 18 -9.01 7.20 1.24
C PRO A 18 -9.72 8.47 0.78
N ASP A 19 -10.31 9.21 1.72
CA ASP A 19 -11.10 10.42 1.44
C ASP A 19 -10.26 11.70 1.29
N SER A 20 -8.92 11.58 1.29
CA SER A 20 -8.06 12.75 1.15
C SER A 20 -8.06 13.29 -0.28
N HIS A 21 -8.06 14.61 -0.41
CA HIS A 21 -7.97 15.31 -1.70
C HIS A 21 -6.52 15.34 -2.24
N THR A 22 -5.66 14.42 -1.82
CA THR A 22 -4.29 14.30 -2.30
C THR A 22 -4.24 13.60 -3.65
N SER A 23 -3.14 13.78 -4.39
CA SER A 23 -2.94 13.12 -5.68
C SER A 23 -2.86 11.60 -5.54
N GLU A 24 -3.37 10.91 -6.55
CA GLU A 24 -3.26 9.45 -6.68
C GLU A 24 -1.91 9.08 -7.31
N SER A 25 -1.52 7.83 -7.14
CA SER A 25 -0.34 7.26 -7.77
C SER A 25 -0.60 5.83 -8.21
N VAL A 26 0.23 5.35 -9.13
CA VAL A 26 0.26 3.95 -9.57
C VAL A 26 1.50 3.29 -9.00
N GLY A 27 1.32 2.09 -8.44
CA GLY A 27 2.39 1.35 -7.80
C GLY A 27 2.19 -0.15 -7.90
N LYS A 28 3.27 -0.90 -7.71
CA LYS A 28 3.25 -2.37 -7.64
C LYS A 28 3.33 -2.79 -6.18
N VAL A 29 2.39 -3.64 -5.75
CA VAL A 29 2.43 -4.26 -4.42
C VAL A 29 3.67 -5.14 -4.36
N LYS A 30 4.53 -4.89 -3.37
CA LYS A 30 5.75 -5.63 -3.12
C LYS A 30 5.54 -6.68 -2.04
N ASP A 31 4.84 -6.32 -0.99
CA ASP A 31 4.61 -7.16 0.17
C ASP A 31 3.36 -6.75 0.95
N VAL A 32 2.82 -7.66 1.76
CA VAL A 32 1.63 -7.44 2.60
C VAL A 32 1.86 -8.03 3.99
N LEU A 33 1.77 -7.19 5.02
CA LEU A 33 1.82 -7.62 6.40
C LEU A 33 0.43 -7.63 7.02
N THR A 34 0.10 -8.74 7.68
CA THR A 34 -1.09 -8.91 8.52
C THR A 34 -0.75 -9.05 10.00
N GLU A 35 0.51 -8.85 10.37
CA GLU A 35 1.05 -8.87 11.73
C GLU A 35 2.13 -7.80 11.87
N PRO A 36 2.46 -7.32 13.09
CA PRO A 36 3.52 -6.33 13.27
C PRO A 36 4.84 -6.78 12.64
N GLY A 37 5.51 -5.86 11.95
CA GLY A 37 6.73 -6.19 11.22
C GLY A 37 7.45 -4.96 10.68
N HIS A 38 8.33 -5.16 9.69
CA HIS A 38 9.13 -4.10 9.08
C HIS A 38 8.88 -4.04 7.58
N GLN A 39 8.54 -2.86 7.07
CA GLN A 39 8.31 -2.59 5.64
C GLN A 39 8.80 -1.19 5.28
N ALA A 40 9.29 -1.02 4.05
CA ALA A 40 9.80 0.26 3.53
C ALA A 40 10.73 1.01 4.51
N GLY A 41 11.59 0.28 5.24
CA GLY A 41 12.57 0.87 6.15
C GLY A 41 12.04 1.23 7.56
N ARG A 42 10.80 0.88 7.92
CA ARG A 42 10.22 1.21 9.24
C ARG A 42 9.43 0.06 9.85
N ASN A 43 9.31 0.08 11.19
CA ASN A 43 8.40 -0.78 11.91
C ASN A 43 6.96 -0.35 11.65
N VAL A 44 6.08 -1.31 11.40
CA VAL A 44 4.66 -1.09 11.15
C VAL A 44 3.83 -1.99 12.05
N ASN A 45 2.80 -1.40 12.65
CA ASN A 45 1.79 -2.17 13.36
C ASN A 45 0.70 -2.56 12.34
N ALA A 46 0.69 -3.84 11.97
CA ALA A 46 -0.29 -4.43 11.07
C ALA A 46 -1.07 -5.52 11.80
N SER A 47 -2.30 -5.76 11.37
CA SER A 47 -3.14 -6.86 11.84
C SER A 47 -3.94 -7.44 10.68
N PRO A 48 -4.62 -8.59 10.85
CA PRO A 48 -5.46 -9.14 9.79
C PRO A 48 -6.64 -8.23 9.40
N GLU A 49 -7.09 -7.39 10.34
CA GLU A 49 -8.16 -6.40 10.15
C GLU A 49 -7.63 -5.08 9.58
N ASN A 50 -6.36 -4.76 9.85
CA ASN A 50 -5.68 -3.54 9.39
C ASN A 50 -4.34 -3.91 8.74
N PRO A 51 -4.35 -4.57 7.57
CA PRO A 51 -3.12 -4.98 6.91
C PRO A 51 -2.35 -3.79 6.36
N ARG A 52 -1.04 -3.98 6.19
CA ARG A 52 -0.10 -3.00 5.64
C ARG A 52 0.44 -3.48 4.31
N TYR A 53 0.40 -2.60 3.32
CA TYR A 53 0.86 -2.88 1.97
C TYR A 53 2.12 -2.08 1.69
N GLU A 54 3.22 -2.77 1.37
CA GLU A 54 4.37 -2.13 0.76
C GLU A 54 4.12 -1.98 -0.74
N ILE A 55 4.14 -0.75 -1.21
CA ILE A 55 3.93 -0.41 -2.62
C ILE A 55 5.13 0.33 -3.15
N GLN A 56 5.71 -0.20 -4.23
CA GLN A 56 6.71 0.50 -5.02
C GLN A 56 6.00 1.40 -6.03
N ASN A 57 6.19 2.71 -5.88
CA ASN A 57 5.66 3.70 -6.82
C ASN A 57 6.32 3.53 -8.20
N LEU A 58 5.53 3.35 -9.26
CA LEU A 58 6.09 3.10 -10.59
C LEU A 58 6.68 4.34 -11.26
N ASN A 59 6.31 5.54 -10.82
CA ASN A 59 6.85 6.79 -11.37
C ASN A 59 8.22 7.14 -10.78
N THR A 60 8.43 6.83 -9.49
CA THR A 60 9.64 7.26 -8.73
C THR A 60 10.54 6.12 -8.28
N GLY A 61 10.08 4.86 -8.36
CA GLY A 61 10.79 3.68 -7.88
C GLY A 61 10.84 3.52 -6.35
N LYS A 62 10.33 4.50 -5.59
CA LYS A 62 10.36 4.50 -4.12
C LYS A 62 9.27 3.58 -3.55
N SER A 63 9.62 2.85 -2.48
CA SER A 63 8.67 2.09 -1.69
C SER A 63 8.00 2.95 -0.62
N THR A 64 6.72 2.68 -0.35
CA THR A 64 5.98 3.23 0.79
C THR A 64 5.10 2.17 1.41
N THR A 65 4.76 2.33 2.68
CA THR A 65 3.80 1.44 3.36
C THR A 65 2.50 2.18 3.62
N ILE A 66 1.38 1.62 3.17
CA ILE A 66 0.04 2.21 3.33
C ILE A 66 -0.96 1.20 3.90
N TYR A 67 -2.12 1.69 4.33
CA TYR A 67 -3.26 0.83 4.68
C TYR A 67 -3.97 0.33 3.42
N GLU A 68 -4.69 -0.80 3.54
CA GLU A 68 -5.56 -1.31 2.46
C GLU A 68 -6.55 -0.24 1.97
N ALA A 69 -7.13 0.53 2.89
CA ALA A 69 -8.09 1.58 2.58
C ALA A 69 -7.52 2.68 1.68
N ASN A 70 -6.20 2.86 1.63
CA ASN A 70 -5.57 3.82 0.73
C ASN A 70 -5.43 3.30 -0.71
N ILE A 71 -5.74 2.03 -0.97
CA ILE A 71 -5.71 1.42 -2.30
C ILE A 71 -7.09 1.57 -2.92
N LEU A 72 -7.15 2.33 -4.02
CA LEU A 72 -8.39 2.68 -4.73
C LEU A 72 -8.87 1.56 -5.67
N GLY A 73 -7.96 0.65 -6.02
CA GLY A 73 -8.26 -0.52 -6.85
C GLY A 73 -7.08 -0.94 -7.73
N PRO A 74 -7.26 -2.01 -8.53
CA PRO A 74 -6.28 -2.41 -9.55
C PRO A 74 -6.00 -1.27 -10.54
N ALA A 75 -4.76 -1.16 -10.99
CA ALA A 75 -4.41 -0.36 -12.16
C ALA A 75 -4.47 -1.27 -13.41
N GLN A 76 -5.12 -0.79 -14.48
CA GLN A 76 -5.18 -1.48 -15.77
C GLN A 76 -3.82 -1.51 -16.46
#